data_AF-A0A519ELC7-F1
#
_entry.id   AF-A0A519ELC7-F1
#
_cell.length_a   1.000
_cell.length_b   1.000
_cell.length_c   1.000
_cell.angle_alpha   90.00
_cell.angle_beta   90.00
_cell.angle_gamma   90.00
#
_symmetry.space_group_name_H-M   'P 1'
#
loop_
_entity.id
_entity.type
_entity.pdbx_description
1 polymer ?
#
loop_
_entity_poly.entity_id
_entity_poly.type
_entity_poly.pdbx_seq_one_letter_code
_entity_poly.pdbx_strand_id
1 'polypeptide(L)' 'MSVPKRQGPVTFGSHRTIVGAHYGMRDWLSQRVTAVLMALFTLALLAQVLFTRGPIGYDKWAGIFSAQWMKVL' A
#
# COMPACT_ATOMS: atom_id res chain seq x y z
N MET A 1 -17.73 43.21 35.40
CA MET A 1 -17.60 41.96 36.18
C MET A 1 -17.83 40.79 35.23
N SER A 2 -16.78 40.15 34.74
CA SER A 2 -16.87 39.14 33.66
C SER A 2 -16.63 37.75 34.26
N VAL A 3 -17.66 36.90 34.28
CA VAL A 3 -17.58 35.54 34.82
C VAL A 3 -16.76 34.65 33.88
N PRO A 4 -15.71 33.94 34.35
CA PRO A 4 -14.92 33.05 33.51
C PRO A 4 -15.71 31.77 33.21
N LYS A 5 -15.86 31.43 31.92
CA LYS A 5 -16.41 30.13 31.50
C LYS A 5 -15.37 29.04 31.79
N ARG A 6 -15.65 28.18 32.78
CA ARG A 6 -14.86 26.96 33.01
C ARG A 6 -14.94 26.08 31.77
N GLN A 7 -13.81 25.86 31.11
CA GLN A 7 -13.69 24.83 30.08
C GLN A 7 -13.67 23.49 30.83
N GLY A 8 -14.79 22.75 30.78
CA GLY A 8 -14.85 21.40 31.31
C GLY A 8 -13.87 20.49 30.56
N PRO A 9 -13.42 19.38 31.17
CA PRO A 9 -12.48 18.46 30.55
C PRO A 9 -13.03 17.97 29.20
N VAL A 10 -12.25 18.16 28.13
CA VAL A 10 -12.51 17.57 26.82
C VAL A 10 -12.45 16.05 26.97
N THR A 11 -13.61 15.43 27.13
CA THR A 11 -13.72 13.98 27.20
C THR A 11 -13.66 13.47 25.77
N PHE A 12 -12.52 12.91 25.37
CA PHE A 12 -12.44 12.11 24.15
C PHE A 12 -13.16 10.79 24.42
N GLY A 13 -14.48 10.79 24.36
CA GLY A 13 -15.25 9.55 24.25
C GLY A 13 -14.71 8.77 23.06
N SER A 14 -14.44 7.47 23.26
CA SER A 14 -13.96 6.58 22.19
C SER A 14 -14.85 6.75 20.96
N HIS A 15 -14.37 7.51 19.98
CA HIS A 15 -14.98 7.61 18.66
C HIS A 15 -14.82 6.23 18.03
N ARG A 16 -15.74 5.31 18.34
CA ARG A 16 -15.84 4.05 17.61
C ARG A 16 -16.29 4.44 16.22
N THR A 17 -15.38 4.38 15.27
CA THR A 17 -15.70 4.53 13.86
C THR A 17 -16.77 3.49 13.53
N ILE A 18 -18.03 3.92 13.37
CA ILE A 18 -19.12 3.07 12.87
C ILE A 18 -18.91 2.93 11.35
N VAL A 19 -17.78 2.35 10.96
CA VAL A 19 -17.60 1.87 9.59
C VAL A 19 -18.42 0.59 9.50
N GLY A 20 -19.28 0.50 8.48
CA GLY A 20 -20.19 -0.62 8.32
C GLY A 20 -19.45 -1.95 8.49
N ALA A 21 -19.99 -2.84 9.32
CA ALA A 21 -19.43 -4.17 9.59
C ALA A 21 -19.12 -5.01 8.33
N HIS A 22 -19.56 -4.51 7.17
CA HIS A 22 -19.37 -5.06 5.84
C HIS A 22 -18.06 -4.66 5.14
N TYR A 23 -17.38 -3.57 5.53
CA TYR A 23 -16.15 -3.11 4.85
C TYR A 23 -14.87 -3.71 5.42
N GLY A 24 -14.83 -4.07 6.70
CA GLY A 24 -13.62 -4.55 7.37
C GLY A 24 -13.01 -5.79 6.72
N MET A 25 -13.81 -6.79 6.36
CA MET A 25 -13.30 -8.02 5.74
C MET A 25 -12.80 -7.80 4.30
N ARG A 26 -13.51 -6.97 3.53
CA ARG A 26 -13.13 -6.66 2.13
C ARG A 26 -11.85 -5.83 2.09
N ASP A 27 -11.75 -4.83 2.96
CA ASP A 27 -10.58 -3.95 3.07
C ASP A 27 -9.36 -4.70 3.62
N TRP A 28 -9.57 -5.58 4.60
CA TRP A 28 -8.52 -6.47 5.08
C TRP A 28 -8.02 -7.41 3.97
N LEU A 29 -8.94 -8.01 3.21
CA LEU A 29 -8.58 -8.91 2.11
C LEU A 29 -7.87 -8.15 0.98
N SER A 30 -8.37 -6.98 0.57
CA SER A 30 -7.74 -6.16 -0.47
C SER A 30 -6.34 -5.73 -0.05
N GLN A 31 -6.14 -5.38 1.22
CA GLN A 31 -4.83 -5.03 1.76
C GLN A 31 -3.85 -6.21 1.66
N ARG A 32 -4.29 -7.42 2.03
CA ARG A 32 -3.44 -8.62 1.96
C ARG A 32 -3.13 -9.02 0.52
N VAL A 33 -4.13 -8.98 -0.36
CA VAL A 33 -3.94 -9.25 -1.79
C VAL A 33 -2.96 -8.25 -2.41
N THR A 34 -3.14 -6.97 -2.12
CA THR A 34 -2.22 -5.91 -2.60
C THR A 34 -0.81 -6.12 -2.09
N ALA A 35 -0.65 -6.44 -0.80
CA ALA A 35 0.67 -6.71 -0.22
C ALA A 35 1.36 -7.91 -0.89
N VAL A 36 0.62 -9.00 -1.15
CA VAL A 36 1.15 -10.17 -1.84
C VAL A 36 1.52 -9.84 -3.29
N LEU A 37 0.67 -9.12 -4.01
CA LEU A 37 0.96 -8.67 -5.39
C LEU A 37 2.24 -7.83 -5.45
N MET A 38 2.37 -6.84 -4.57
CA MET A 38 3.56 -5.97 -4.51
C MET A 38 4.82 -6.76 -4.15
N ALA A 39 4.72 -7.72 -3.22
CA ALA A 39 5.84 -8.59 -2.87
C ALA A 39 6.28 -9.46 -4.05
N LEU A 40 5.34 -10.10 -4.75
CA LEU A 40 5.61 -10.92 -5.93
C LEU A 40 6.24 -10.09 -7.06
N PHE A 41 5.65 -8.93 -7.37
CA PHE A 41 6.17 -8.00 -8.37
C PHE A 41 7.61 -7.59 -8.06
N THR A 42 7.85 -7.17 -6.81
CA THR A 42 9.17 -6.69 -6.38
C THR A 42 10.21 -7.80 -6.42
N LEU A 43 9.89 -9.00 -5.94
CA LEU A 43 10.80 -10.15 -5.99
C LEU A 43 11.11 -10.55 -7.43
N ALA A 44 10.12 -10.56 -8.32
CA ALA A 44 10.33 -10.87 -9.74
C ALA A 44 11.21 -9.82 -10.43
N LEU A 45 10.95 -8.53 -10.19
CA LEU A 45 11.75 -7.43 -10.70
C LEU A 45 13.19 -7.50 -10.19
N LEU A 46 13.38 -7.70 -8.88
CA LEU A 46 14.71 -7.84 -8.29
C LEU A 46 15.44 -9.06 -8.85
N ALA A 47 14.77 -10.20 -9.00
CA ALA A 47 15.37 -11.38 -9.61
C ALA A 47 15.84 -11.08 -11.05
N GLN A 48 15.01 -10.44 -11.88
CA GLN A 48 15.42 -10.06 -13.24
C GLN A 48 16.62 -9.11 -13.24
N VAL A 49 16.63 -8.10 -12.36
CA VAL A 49 17.73 -7.14 -12.29
C VAL A 49 19.03 -7.81 -11.80
N LEU A 50 18.95 -8.61 -10.74
CA LEU A 50 20.13 -9.23 -10.11
C LEU A 50 20.72 -10.39 -10.92
N PHE A 51 19.89 -11.16 -11.63
CA PHE A 51 20.36 -12.26 -12.48
C PHE A 51 20.70 -11.81 -13.91
N THR A 52 20.41 -10.56 -14.29
CA THR A 52 20.83 -10.01 -15.59
C THR A 52 22.34 -9.72 -15.55
N ARG A 53 23.08 -10.36 -16.46
CA ARG A 53 24.52 -10.12 -16.65
C ARG A 53 24.75 -9.04 -17.71
N GLY A 54 25.78 -8.23 -17.49
CA GLY A 54 26.21 -7.18 -18.42
C GLY A 54 25.71 -5.78 -18.07
N PRO A 55 25.98 -4.77 -18.92
CA PRO A 55 25.60 -3.39 -18.66
C PRO A 55 24.07 -3.25 -18.59
N ILE A 56 23.58 -2.70 -17.47
CA ILE A 56 22.17 -2.36 -17.33
C ILE A 56 21.94 -1.03 -18.05
N GLY A 57 21.71 -1.09 -19.37
CA GLY A 57 21.34 0.04 -20.22
C GLY A 57 19.83 0.16 -20.45
N TYR A 58 19.43 1.17 -21.21
CA TYR A 58 18.02 1.43 -21.55
C TYR A 58 17.35 0.22 -22.20
N ASP A 59 18.01 -0.43 -23.16
CA ASP A 59 17.42 -1.55 -23.90
C ASP A 59 17.10 -2.75 -23.00
N LYS A 60 17.94 -3.00 -21.98
CA LYS A 60 17.71 -4.04 -20.98
C LYS A 60 16.56 -3.70 -20.06
N TRP A 61 16.51 -2.46 -19.58
CA TRP A 61 15.39 -1.96 -18.76
C TRP A 61 14.06 -1.99 -19.51
N ALA A 62 14.04 -1.47 -20.74
CA ALA A 62 12.85 -1.49 -21.59
C ALA A 62 12.44 -2.93 -21.91
N GLY A 63 13.38 -3.83 -22.16
CA GLY A 63 13.14 -5.24 -22.38
C GLY A 63 12.46 -5.93 -21.19
N ILE A 64 12.95 -5.69 -19.96
CA ILE A 64 12.37 -6.20 -18.71
C ILE A 64 10.91 -5.78 -18.57
N PHE A 65 10.61 -4.48 -18.76
CA PHE A 65 9.24 -3.96 -18.65
C PHE A 65 8.36 -4.20 -19.89
N SER A 66 8.93 -4.64 -21.01
CA SER A 66 8.16 -4.93 -22.22
C SER A 66 7.28 -6.18 -22.09
N ALA A 67 7.67 -7.12 -21.21
CA ALA A 67 6.98 -8.36 -21.00
C ALA A 67 5.53 -8.12 -20.56
N GLN A 68 4.56 -8.70 -21.28
CA GLN A 68 3.14 -8.41 -21.07
C GLN A 68 2.68 -8.68 -19.64
N TRP A 69 3.22 -9.71 -18.99
CA TRP A 69 2.89 -10.04 -17.60
C TRP A 69 3.40 -8.99 -16.60
N MET A 70 4.47 -8.25 -16.91
CA MET A 70 5.01 -7.15 -16.09
C MET A 70 4.10 -5.91 -16.12
N LYS A 71 3.22 -5.81 -17.11
CA LYS A 71 2.26 -4.71 -17.27
C LYS A 71 0.91 -5.02 -16.60
N VAL A 72 0.64 -6.30 -16.36
CA VAL A 72 -0.61 -6.79 -15.78
C VAL A 72 -0.49 -7.00 -14.28
N LEU A 73 0.71 -7.38 -13.79
CA LEU A 73 1.09 -7.37 -12.38
C LEU A 73 1.36 -5.94 -11.88
#